data_AF-A0A947NMM6-F1
#
_entry.id   AF-A0A947NMM6-F1
#
_cell.length_a   1.000
_cell.length_b   1.000
_cell.length_c   1.000
_cell.angle_alpha   90.00
_cell.angle_beta   90.00
_cell.angle_gamma   90.00
#
_symmetry.space_group_name_H-M   'P 1'
#
loop_
_entity.id
_entity.type
_entity.pdbx_description
1 polymer ?
#
loop_
_entity_poly.entity_id
_entity_poly.type
_entity_poly.pdbx_seq_one_letter_code
_entity_poly.pdbx_strand_id
1 'polypeptide(L)'
;IPESPSATETPDDLTDTDYDILPDLIENEIGTDLRDPDTDDDKKSDSQEVIEGSNPTGEGDINKIAEGGRITKERIAEIRKRIEKIAFEEPKTKGAEKADKLKILEISNISERIGENKVVFTGIGPANSYLRLYIYSTPIVVTTKTDASGNFVYTLDKNLADGQHEVYVTITDDTGKIQEKSTPVTFFIRKAQAVSEEKYLRGDVNVESDSTAAVNNYLWLALTLVGGAIVLLLLAYILGKSKLKGKK
;
A
#
# COMPACT_ATOMS: atom_id res chain seq x y z
N ILE A 1 -2.03 9.75 48.57
CA ILE A 1 -1.75 8.29 48.48
C ILE A 1 -2.42 7.87 47.19
N PRO A 2 -1.68 7.55 46.11
CA PRO A 2 -2.33 7.07 44.91
C PRO A 2 -2.95 5.70 45.22
N GLU A 3 -4.19 5.52 44.82
CA GLU A 3 -4.95 4.30 45.03
C GLU A 3 -4.22 3.12 44.37
N SER A 4 -4.11 2.03 45.13
CA SER A 4 -3.59 0.75 44.65
C SER A 4 -4.52 0.22 43.56
N PRO A 5 -4.00 -0.25 42.40
CA PRO A 5 -4.85 -0.86 41.39
C PRO A 5 -5.55 -2.10 41.93
N SER A 6 -6.84 -2.23 41.58
CA SER A 6 -7.73 -3.32 41.94
C SER A 6 -7.19 -4.68 41.46
N ALA A 7 -7.25 -5.69 42.33
CA ALA A 7 -6.78 -7.05 42.08
C ALA A 7 -7.71 -7.84 41.15
N THR A 8 -7.84 -7.41 39.89
CA THR A 8 -8.55 -8.18 38.83
C THR A 8 -8.01 -7.97 37.42
N GLU A 9 -7.08 -7.06 37.20
CA GLU A 9 -6.34 -7.00 35.93
C GLU A 9 -5.15 -7.96 36.05
N THR A 10 -5.34 -9.20 35.59
CA THR A 10 -4.20 -10.03 35.17
C THR A 10 -3.32 -9.17 34.27
N PRO A 11 -1.97 -9.19 34.42
CA PRO A 11 -1.10 -8.49 33.50
C PRO A 11 -1.52 -8.92 32.10
N ASP A 12 -2.05 -7.99 31.33
CA ASP A 12 -2.46 -8.29 29.96
C ASP A 12 -1.20 -8.78 29.26
N ASP A 13 -1.21 -10.05 28.89
CA ASP A 13 -0.24 -10.56 27.96
C ASP A 13 -0.52 -9.85 26.63
N LEU A 14 0.18 -8.74 26.44
CA LEU A 14 0.23 -7.91 25.25
C LEU A 14 1.12 -8.56 24.17
N THR A 15 1.29 -9.89 24.24
CA THR A 15 1.95 -10.61 23.17
C THR A 15 0.94 -10.78 22.04
N ASP A 16 1.39 -10.47 20.83
CA ASP A 16 0.69 -10.62 19.57
C ASP A 16 1.70 -11.22 18.61
N THR A 17 1.54 -12.52 18.39
CA THR A 17 2.53 -13.34 17.69
C THR A 17 2.50 -13.10 16.18
N ASP A 18 1.35 -12.70 15.62
CA ASP A 18 1.17 -12.49 14.19
C ASP A 18 1.03 -11.00 13.77
N TYR A 19 1.06 -10.08 14.74
CA TYR A 19 1.06 -8.63 14.57
C TYR A 19 -0.24 -8.05 14.01
N ASP A 20 -1.35 -8.74 14.24
CA ASP A 20 -2.65 -8.33 13.77
C ASP A 20 -3.42 -7.43 14.73
N ILE A 21 -2.90 -7.14 15.93
CA ILE A 21 -3.53 -6.33 16.99
C ILE A 21 -4.62 -7.07 17.78
N LEU A 22 -4.72 -8.38 17.60
CA LEU A 22 -5.41 -9.28 18.49
C LEU A 22 -4.37 -9.97 19.39
N PRO A 23 -4.32 -9.65 20.70
CA PRO A 23 -3.35 -10.29 21.58
C PRO A 23 -3.58 -11.81 21.66
N ASP A 24 -2.50 -12.60 21.79
CA ASP A 24 -2.51 -14.06 21.87
C ASP A 24 -3.53 -14.59 22.90
N LEU A 25 -3.69 -13.88 24.02
CA LEU A 25 -4.66 -14.24 25.05
C LEU A 25 -6.10 -14.20 24.50
N ILE A 26 -6.44 -13.17 23.73
CA ILE A 26 -7.75 -12.98 23.11
C ILE A 26 -7.95 -13.99 21.98
N GLU A 27 -6.93 -14.21 21.17
CA GLU A 27 -6.95 -15.20 20.11
C GLU A 27 -7.29 -16.60 20.61
N ASN A 28 -6.64 -17.03 21.70
CA ASN A 28 -6.96 -18.30 22.35
C ASN A 28 -8.43 -18.35 22.85
N GLU A 29 -8.95 -17.25 23.37
CA GLU A 29 -10.34 -17.15 23.83
C GLU A 29 -11.34 -17.28 22.67
N ILE A 30 -11.10 -16.61 21.55
CA ILE A 30 -12.02 -16.62 20.40
C ILE A 30 -11.77 -17.78 19.43
N GLY A 31 -10.61 -18.43 19.52
CA GLY A 31 -10.23 -19.62 18.77
C GLY A 31 -9.55 -19.34 17.42
N THR A 32 -8.87 -18.21 17.28
CA THR A 32 -8.02 -17.89 16.12
C THR A 32 -6.63 -18.55 16.25
N ASP A 33 -5.87 -18.61 15.16
CA ASP A 33 -4.51 -19.12 15.14
C ASP A 33 -3.50 -18.02 15.46
N LEU A 34 -2.79 -18.17 16.58
CA LEU A 34 -1.74 -17.24 17.07
C LEU A 34 -0.64 -16.89 16.06
N ARG A 35 -0.55 -17.58 14.92
CA ARG A 35 0.48 -17.35 13.90
C ARG A 35 -0.12 -16.95 12.57
N ASP A 36 -1.42 -16.75 12.52
CA ASP A 36 -2.15 -16.41 11.32
C ASP A 36 -3.20 -15.34 11.59
N PRO A 37 -2.94 -14.08 11.21
CA PRO A 37 -3.76 -12.94 11.52
C PRO A 37 -5.02 -12.91 10.68
N ASP A 38 -5.27 -13.91 9.84
CA ASP A 38 -6.41 -14.08 8.94
C ASP A 38 -6.74 -15.57 8.98
N THR A 39 -7.27 -16.02 10.13
CA THR A 39 -7.39 -17.44 10.48
C THR A 39 -8.24 -18.22 9.47
N ASP A 40 -9.20 -17.55 8.82
CA ASP A 40 -10.10 -18.17 7.85
C ASP A 40 -9.78 -17.86 6.38
N ASP A 41 -8.63 -17.22 6.11
CA ASP A 41 -8.09 -16.87 4.80
C ASP A 41 -9.08 -16.01 3.95
N ASP A 42 -9.91 -15.18 4.58
CA ASP A 42 -10.90 -14.34 3.91
C ASP A 42 -10.37 -12.96 3.46
N LYS A 43 -9.09 -12.68 3.77
CA LYS A 43 -8.34 -11.43 3.52
C LYS A 43 -8.65 -10.29 4.48
N LYS A 44 -9.40 -10.53 5.55
CA LYS A 44 -9.51 -9.61 6.68
C LYS A 44 -8.72 -10.18 7.82
N SER A 45 -8.07 -9.29 8.58
CA SER A 45 -7.40 -9.80 9.76
C SER A 45 -8.40 -10.16 10.86
N ASP A 46 -8.07 -11.11 11.73
CA ASP A 46 -8.91 -11.54 12.84
C ASP A 46 -9.31 -10.35 13.72
N SER A 47 -8.38 -9.44 13.99
CA SER A 47 -8.65 -8.18 14.69
C SER A 47 -9.61 -7.26 13.94
N GLN A 48 -9.48 -7.17 12.60
CA GLN A 48 -10.34 -6.35 11.76
C GLN A 48 -11.75 -6.92 11.80
N GLU A 49 -11.89 -8.23 11.70
CA GLU A 49 -13.15 -8.94 11.81
C GLU A 49 -13.78 -8.75 13.17
N VAL A 50 -13.01 -8.85 14.26
CA VAL A 50 -13.49 -8.57 15.61
C VAL A 50 -14.03 -7.15 15.71
N ILE A 51 -13.31 -6.13 15.24
CA ILE A 51 -13.76 -4.73 15.26
C ILE A 51 -15.04 -4.58 14.41
N GLU A 52 -15.07 -5.13 13.20
CA GLU A 52 -16.20 -5.07 12.27
C GLU A 52 -17.41 -5.90 12.75
N GLY A 53 -17.18 -6.88 13.62
CA GLY A 53 -18.17 -7.82 14.14
C GLY A 53 -18.39 -9.05 13.26
N SER A 54 -17.49 -9.36 12.33
CA SER A 54 -17.50 -10.64 11.59
C SER A 54 -16.77 -11.73 12.36
N ASN A 55 -16.93 -12.98 11.93
CA ASN A 55 -16.41 -14.14 12.64
C ASN A 55 -14.99 -14.50 12.14
N PRO A 56 -13.94 -14.30 12.95
CA PRO A 56 -12.54 -14.59 12.58
C PRO A 56 -12.18 -16.08 12.43
N THR A 57 -13.16 -16.95 12.35
CA THR A 57 -12.91 -18.41 12.20
C THR A 57 -13.78 -19.02 11.10
N GLY A 58 -14.35 -18.18 10.24
CA GLY A 58 -15.21 -18.59 9.12
C GLY A 58 -16.40 -17.65 8.93
N GLU A 59 -17.29 -17.97 8.00
CA GLU A 59 -18.35 -17.05 7.61
C GLU A 59 -19.34 -16.63 8.74
N GLY A 60 -19.67 -15.34 8.78
CA GLY A 60 -20.82 -14.80 9.52
C GLY A 60 -20.45 -13.73 10.54
N ASP A 61 -21.30 -13.58 11.55
CA ASP A 61 -21.12 -12.61 12.63
C ASP A 61 -20.37 -13.23 13.82
N ILE A 62 -19.54 -12.42 14.49
CA ILE A 62 -18.70 -12.83 15.62
C ILE A 62 -19.47 -13.53 16.76
N ASN A 63 -20.76 -13.26 16.92
CA ASN A 63 -21.59 -13.90 17.94
C ASN A 63 -21.74 -15.42 17.72
N LYS A 64 -21.42 -15.95 16.54
CA LYS A 64 -21.37 -17.41 16.29
C LYS A 64 -20.34 -18.12 17.18
N ILE A 65 -19.23 -17.46 17.52
CA ILE A 65 -18.22 -18.03 18.43
C ILE A 65 -18.81 -18.30 19.81
N ALA A 66 -19.74 -17.45 20.26
CA ALA A 66 -20.44 -17.64 21.53
C ALA A 66 -21.43 -18.81 21.51
N GLU A 67 -21.97 -19.18 20.34
CA GLU A 67 -22.86 -20.34 20.19
C GLU A 67 -22.11 -21.66 20.45
N GLY A 68 -20.79 -21.69 20.21
CA GLY A 68 -19.91 -22.80 20.55
C GLY A 68 -19.54 -22.91 22.04
N GLY A 69 -20.00 -21.97 22.88
CA GLY A 69 -19.75 -21.99 24.33
C GLY A 69 -18.33 -21.65 24.77
N ARG A 70 -17.46 -21.23 23.85
CA ARG A 70 -16.05 -20.85 24.12
C ARG A 70 -15.94 -19.50 24.83
N ILE A 71 -16.86 -18.59 24.54
CA ILE A 71 -16.85 -17.20 25.01
C ILE A 71 -18.28 -16.66 25.11
N THR A 72 -18.53 -15.63 25.93
CA THR A 72 -19.85 -14.99 26.01
C THR A 72 -19.97 -13.80 25.07
N LYS A 73 -21.20 -13.41 24.72
CA LYS A 73 -21.44 -12.21 23.89
C LYS A 73 -21.00 -10.93 24.60
N GLU A 74 -21.13 -10.88 25.92
CA GLU A 74 -20.67 -9.77 26.75
C GLU A 74 -19.15 -9.65 26.71
N ARG A 75 -18.42 -10.78 26.75
CA ARG A 75 -16.96 -10.80 26.63
C ARG A 75 -16.51 -10.38 25.23
N ILE A 76 -17.19 -10.84 24.17
CA ILE A 76 -16.92 -10.36 22.80
C ILE A 76 -17.08 -8.83 22.71
N ALA A 77 -18.15 -8.28 23.29
CA ALA A 77 -18.36 -6.83 23.29
C ALA A 77 -17.27 -6.06 24.08
N GLU A 78 -16.78 -6.63 25.18
CA GLU A 78 -15.65 -6.08 25.95
C GLU A 78 -14.36 -6.05 25.12
N ILE A 79 -14.04 -7.17 24.45
CA ILE A 79 -12.87 -7.30 23.57
C ILE A 79 -12.92 -6.26 22.45
N ARG A 80 -14.05 -6.15 21.75
CA ARG A 80 -14.24 -5.15 20.68
C ARG A 80 -14.00 -3.74 21.19
N LYS A 81 -14.61 -3.39 22.32
CA LYS A 81 -14.45 -2.06 22.93
C LYS A 81 -13.01 -1.80 23.39
N ARG A 82 -12.26 -2.84 23.74
CA ARG A 82 -10.85 -2.72 24.10
C ARG A 82 -10.01 -2.45 22.85
N ILE A 83 -10.19 -3.23 21.79
CA ILE A 83 -9.45 -3.06 20.53
C ILE A 83 -9.79 -1.71 19.86
N GLU A 84 -11.06 -1.28 19.88
CA GLU A 84 -11.47 0.04 19.38
C GLU A 84 -10.80 1.21 20.12
N LYS A 85 -10.35 1.01 21.37
CA LYS A 85 -9.61 2.03 22.13
C LYS A 85 -8.12 2.07 21.79
N ILE A 86 -7.60 1.07 21.08
CA ILE A 86 -6.20 1.05 20.65
C ILE A 86 -6.01 2.21 19.68
N ALA A 87 -5.17 3.16 20.09
CA ALA A 87 -4.88 4.34 19.29
C ALA A 87 -3.76 3.99 18.30
N PHE A 88 -4.14 3.64 17.08
CA PHE A 88 -3.19 3.37 16.00
C PHE A 88 -2.28 4.58 15.77
N GLU A 89 -0.97 4.32 15.79
CA GLU A 89 0.01 5.31 15.38
C GLU A 89 -0.08 5.57 13.87
N GLU A 90 0.21 6.81 13.48
CA GLU A 90 0.17 7.25 12.09
C GLU A 90 1.58 7.18 11.46
N PRO A 91 1.82 6.38 10.40
CA PRO A 91 3.15 6.27 9.79
C PRO A 91 3.69 7.58 9.21
N LYS A 92 2.84 8.58 8.98
CA LYS A 92 3.29 9.94 8.63
C LYS A 92 4.13 10.60 9.74
N THR A 93 3.91 10.24 11.00
CA THR A 93 4.53 10.92 12.16
C THR A 93 5.29 9.97 13.09
N LYS A 94 4.98 8.68 13.06
CA LYS A 94 5.52 7.64 13.95
C LYS A 94 6.30 6.58 13.17
N GLY A 95 6.92 5.64 13.89
CA GLY A 95 7.70 4.55 13.32
C GLY A 95 9.11 4.92 12.83
N ALA A 96 10.04 3.98 12.98
CA ALA A 96 11.38 4.11 12.41
C ALA A 96 11.35 3.75 10.92
N GLU A 97 11.82 4.64 10.05
CA GLU A 97 11.91 4.33 8.63
C GLU A 97 13.02 3.30 8.36
N LYS A 98 12.67 2.22 7.66
CA LYS A 98 13.55 1.11 7.31
C LYS A 98 13.45 0.82 5.83
N ALA A 99 13.84 1.80 5.01
CA ALA A 99 13.78 1.70 3.56
C ALA A 99 14.34 0.35 3.08
N ASP A 100 15.54 -0.07 3.50
CA ASP A 100 16.14 -1.32 2.99
C ASP A 100 15.44 -2.63 3.35
N LYS A 101 14.54 -2.63 4.34
CA LYS A 101 13.80 -3.82 4.76
C LYS A 101 12.35 -3.80 4.29
N LEU A 102 11.70 -2.63 4.33
CA LEU A 102 10.29 -2.44 3.98
C LEU A 102 10.20 -1.47 2.80
N LYS A 103 9.78 -1.97 1.64
CA LYS A 103 9.58 -1.15 0.43
C LYS A 103 8.31 -1.55 -0.29
N ILE A 104 7.63 -0.56 -0.85
CA ILE A 104 6.73 -0.77 -1.98
C ILE A 104 7.61 -0.70 -3.23
N LEU A 105 7.58 -1.75 -4.05
CA LEU A 105 8.36 -1.85 -5.29
C LEU A 105 7.55 -1.38 -6.50
N GLU A 106 6.29 -1.78 -6.58
CA GLU A 106 5.42 -1.48 -7.71
C GLU A 106 3.99 -1.25 -7.23
N ILE A 107 3.31 -0.30 -7.88
CA ILE A 107 1.88 -0.06 -7.74
C ILE A 107 1.29 -0.06 -9.15
N SER A 108 0.36 -0.98 -9.41
CA SER A 108 -0.32 -1.08 -10.70
C SER A 108 -1.83 -0.91 -10.53
N ASN A 109 -2.49 -0.35 -11.55
CA ASN A 109 -3.94 -0.25 -11.64
C ASN A 109 -4.41 -1.08 -12.84
N ILE A 110 -4.98 -2.26 -12.58
CA ILE A 110 -5.20 -3.32 -13.58
C ILE A 110 -6.68 -3.47 -13.99
N SER A 111 -7.39 -2.36 -14.09
CA SER A 111 -8.85 -2.41 -14.20
C SER A 111 -9.33 -2.82 -15.59
N GLU A 112 -10.18 -3.86 -15.62
CA GLU A 112 -10.77 -4.37 -16.86
C GLU A 112 -12.10 -3.68 -17.23
N ARG A 113 -12.71 -2.94 -16.28
CA ARG A 113 -14.03 -2.32 -16.43
C ARG A 113 -13.98 -0.81 -16.26
N ILE A 114 -14.73 -0.09 -17.10
CA ILE A 114 -14.82 1.38 -17.04
C ILE A 114 -15.43 1.80 -15.70
N GLY A 115 -14.63 2.53 -14.92
CA GLY A 115 -15.05 3.09 -13.63
C GLY A 115 -14.74 2.26 -12.41
N GLU A 116 -14.04 1.13 -12.58
CA GLU A 116 -13.39 0.39 -11.49
C GLU A 116 -11.90 0.72 -11.43
N ASN A 117 -11.30 0.62 -10.24
CA ASN A 117 -9.86 0.65 -10.04
C ASN A 117 -9.38 -0.48 -9.13
N LYS A 118 -8.81 -1.53 -9.74
CA LYS A 118 -8.17 -2.62 -9.01
C LYS A 118 -6.68 -2.33 -8.85
N VAL A 119 -6.32 -1.85 -7.66
CA VAL A 119 -4.95 -1.44 -7.35
C VAL A 119 -4.20 -2.61 -6.74
N VAL A 120 -3.04 -2.92 -7.31
CA VAL A 120 -2.15 -3.98 -6.81
C VAL A 120 -0.86 -3.35 -6.31
N PHE A 121 -0.52 -3.64 -5.05
CA PHE A 121 0.70 -3.23 -4.40
C PHE A 121 1.65 -4.43 -4.33
N THR A 122 2.85 -4.27 -4.85
CA THR A 122 3.92 -5.27 -4.73
C THR A 122 5.07 -4.66 -3.96
N GLY A 123 5.67 -5.43 -3.06
CA GLY A 123 6.78 -4.93 -2.26
C GLY A 123 7.52 -6.01 -1.50
N ILE A 124 8.35 -5.56 -0.55
CA ILE A 124 9.15 -6.41 0.31
C ILE A 124 9.00 -6.03 1.79
N GLY A 125 9.20 -7.02 2.64
CA GLY A 125 9.29 -6.93 4.10
C GLY A 125 10.12 -8.10 4.66
N PRO A 126 10.21 -8.26 5.99
CA PRO A 126 10.79 -9.46 6.59
C PRO A 126 10.04 -10.71 6.11
N ALA A 127 10.74 -11.83 5.91
CA ALA A 127 10.16 -13.06 5.38
C ALA A 127 9.13 -13.69 6.33
N ASN A 128 8.05 -14.26 5.77
CA ASN A 128 6.94 -14.87 6.51
C ASN A 128 6.43 -13.98 7.65
N SER A 129 6.31 -12.68 7.39
CA SER A 129 5.90 -11.67 8.36
C SER A 129 4.70 -10.91 7.85
N TYR A 130 3.89 -10.43 8.78
CA TYR A 130 2.73 -9.62 8.46
C TYR A 130 3.06 -8.15 8.44
N LEU A 131 2.42 -7.47 7.50
CA LEU A 131 2.65 -6.07 7.18
C LEU A 131 1.29 -5.37 7.11
N ARG A 132 1.25 -4.11 7.53
CA ARG A 132 0.09 -3.25 7.32
C ARG A 132 0.36 -2.24 6.22
N LEU A 133 -0.60 -2.09 5.31
CA LEU A 133 -0.58 -1.06 4.29
C LEU A 133 -1.51 0.07 4.72
N TYR A 134 -0.95 1.26 4.90
CA TYR A 134 -1.69 2.49 5.17
C TYR A 134 -1.84 3.28 3.87
N ILE A 135 -3.05 3.28 3.31
CA ILE A 135 -3.37 3.94 2.04
C ILE A 135 -4.14 5.23 2.33
N TYR A 136 -3.48 6.37 2.13
CA TYR A 136 -4.04 7.70 2.37
C TYR A 136 -4.79 8.22 1.14
N SER A 137 -6.02 7.72 0.97
CA SER A 137 -7.06 8.30 0.10
C SER A 137 -8.19 8.87 0.98
N THR A 138 -9.17 8.02 1.31
CA THR A 138 -9.75 7.95 2.65
C THR A 138 -8.89 6.93 3.40
N PRO A 139 -8.44 7.12 4.64
CA PRO A 139 -7.49 6.20 5.26
C PRO A 139 -8.05 4.77 5.22
N ILE A 140 -7.33 3.89 4.51
CA ILE A 140 -7.60 2.45 4.49
C ILE A 140 -6.37 1.79 5.10
N VAL A 141 -6.59 0.90 6.05
CA VAL A 141 -5.56 0.05 6.64
C VAL A 141 -5.92 -1.38 6.28
N VAL A 142 -4.97 -2.13 5.73
CA VAL A 142 -5.13 -3.54 5.36
C VAL A 142 -3.90 -4.32 5.76
N THR A 143 -4.04 -5.62 5.98
CA THR A 143 -2.94 -6.51 6.34
C THR A 143 -2.54 -7.37 5.14
N THR A 144 -1.25 -7.68 5.01
CA THR A 144 -0.73 -8.62 4.01
C THR A 144 0.42 -9.42 4.59
N LYS A 145 0.56 -10.67 4.15
CA LYS A 145 1.70 -11.54 4.49
C LYS A 145 2.80 -11.44 3.45
N THR A 146 4.05 -11.50 3.88
CA THR A 146 5.18 -11.75 2.99
C THR A 146 5.41 -13.25 2.81
N ASP A 147 5.88 -13.64 1.64
CA ASP A 147 6.32 -15.00 1.36
C ASP A 147 7.65 -15.33 2.09
N ALA A 148 8.13 -16.57 1.91
CA ALA A 148 9.40 -17.03 2.49
C ALA A 148 10.64 -16.29 1.96
N SER A 149 10.50 -15.54 0.87
CA SER A 149 11.54 -14.68 0.31
C SER A 149 11.40 -13.21 0.73
N GLY A 150 10.36 -12.86 1.50
CA GLY A 150 10.07 -11.51 1.95
C GLY A 150 9.28 -10.67 0.94
N ASN A 151 8.72 -11.24 -0.12
CA ASN A 151 7.88 -10.47 -1.06
C ASN A 151 6.42 -10.50 -0.65
N PHE A 152 5.68 -9.42 -0.91
CA PHE A 152 4.23 -9.40 -0.78
C PHE A 152 3.56 -8.89 -2.05
N VAL A 153 2.34 -9.35 -2.30
CA VAL A 153 1.43 -8.84 -3.32
C VAL A 153 0.07 -8.65 -2.68
N TYR A 154 -0.42 -7.41 -2.64
CA TYR A 154 -1.73 -7.08 -2.10
C TYR A 154 -2.62 -6.46 -3.17
N THR A 155 -3.83 -7.00 -3.34
CA THR A 155 -4.85 -6.46 -4.24
C THR A 155 -5.91 -5.75 -3.43
N LEU A 156 -6.08 -4.46 -3.67
CA LEU A 156 -7.10 -3.67 -2.99
C LEU A 156 -8.49 -3.91 -3.57
N ASP A 157 -9.41 -4.38 -2.73
CA ASP A 157 -10.81 -4.65 -3.10
C ASP A 157 -11.72 -3.41 -3.00
N LYS A 158 -11.15 -2.25 -2.63
CA LYS A 158 -11.86 -0.97 -2.53
C LYS A 158 -11.43 -0.02 -3.65
N ASN A 159 -12.43 0.54 -4.34
CA ASN A 159 -12.18 1.57 -5.33
C ASN A 159 -11.63 2.85 -4.68
N LEU A 160 -10.58 3.42 -5.27
CA LEU A 160 -10.01 4.71 -4.88
C LEU A 160 -10.57 5.85 -5.74
N ALA A 161 -10.62 7.06 -5.18
CA ALA A 161 -11.00 8.25 -5.95
C ALA A 161 -9.92 8.61 -6.99
N ASP A 162 -10.31 9.38 -8.01
CA ASP A 162 -9.37 10.02 -8.92
C ASP A 162 -8.46 10.99 -8.16
N GLY A 163 -7.17 11.01 -8.49
CA GLY A 163 -6.20 11.91 -7.88
C GLY A 163 -4.97 11.22 -7.28
N GLN A 164 -4.23 12.00 -6.50
CA GLN A 164 -2.99 11.59 -5.83
C GLN A 164 -3.30 10.89 -4.51
N HIS A 165 -2.60 9.79 -4.27
CA HIS A 165 -2.67 8.99 -3.05
C HIS A 165 -1.25 8.69 -2.56
N GLU A 166 -1.16 8.28 -1.31
CA GLU A 166 0.11 7.91 -0.67
C GLU A 166 -0.05 6.60 0.09
N VAL A 167 0.95 5.74 0.03
CA VAL A 167 0.95 4.46 0.74
C VAL A 167 2.22 4.29 1.58
N TYR A 168 2.05 3.69 2.75
CA TYR A 168 3.11 3.18 3.61
C TYR A 168 2.90 1.70 3.87
N VAL A 169 4.00 0.98 4.08
CA VAL A 169 3.99 -0.37 4.64
C VAL A 169 4.61 -0.29 6.03
N THR A 170 3.99 -0.90 7.03
CA THR A 170 4.48 -0.89 8.42
C THR A 170 4.50 -2.28 9.05
N ILE A 171 5.30 -2.39 10.11
CA ILE A 171 5.18 -3.42 11.14
C ILE A 171 4.70 -2.70 12.39
N THR A 172 3.57 -3.13 12.91
CA THR A 172 2.89 -2.52 14.07
C THR A 172 2.76 -3.60 15.13
N ASP A 173 2.97 -3.24 16.40
CA ASP A 173 2.70 -4.15 17.52
C ASP A 173 1.23 -4.14 17.94
N ASP A 174 0.91 -5.01 18.90
CA ASP A 174 -0.40 -5.24 19.50
C ASP A 174 -1.02 -4.00 20.15
N THR A 175 -0.18 -3.04 20.55
CA THR A 175 -0.62 -1.76 21.14
C THR A 175 -0.93 -0.70 20.08
N GLY A 176 -0.85 -1.04 18.80
CA GLY A 176 -1.04 -0.12 17.68
C GLY A 176 0.17 0.79 17.43
N LYS A 177 1.33 0.50 18.02
CA LYS A 177 2.54 1.30 17.86
C LYS A 177 3.36 0.79 16.67
N ILE A 178 3.81 1.74 15.85
CA ILE A 178 4.59 1.42 14.65
C ILE A 178 6.05 1.23 15.03
N GLN A 179 6.58 0.03 14.77
CA GLN A 179 7.98 -0.32 15.03
C GLN A 179 8.86 0.08 13.85
N GLU A 180 8.49 -0.38 12.66
CA GLU A 180 9.20 -0.10 11.40
C GLU A 180 8.21 0.37 10.34
N LYS A 181 8.64 1.27 9.44
CA LYS A 181 7.86 1.72 8.28
C LYS A 181 8.70 1.85 7.01
N SER A 182 8.06 1.76 5.86
CA SER A 182 8.65 2.12 4.57
C SER A 182 8.78 3.63 4.40
N THR A 183 9.60 4.05 3.44
CA THR A 183 9.47 5.37 2.82
C THR A 183 8.09 5.47 2.16
N PRO A 184 7.39 6.63 2.20
CA PRO A 184 6.12 6.79 1.51
C PRO A 184 6.28 6.64 0.00
N VAL A 185 5.30 6.00 -0.64
CA VAL A 185 5.18 5.99 -2.09
C VAL A 185 3.91 6.72 -2.50
N THR A 186 4.07 7.74 -3.33
CA THR A 186 2.96 8.48 -3.94
C THR A 186 2.58 7.82 -5.26
N PHE A 187 1.27 7.71 -5.53
CA PHE A 187 0.74 7.19 -6.79
C PHE A 187 -0.52 7.95 -7.20
N PHE A 188 -0.88 7.84 -8.48
CA PHE A 188 -2.07 8.47 -9.03
C PHE A 188 -3.07 7.44 -9.52
N ILE A 189 -4.34 7.68 -9.23
CA ILE A 189 -5.45 7.01 -9.87
C ILE A 189 -6.06 7.97 -10.89
N ARG A 190 -6.16 7.51 -12.13
CA ARG A 190 -6.86 8.21 -13.20
C ARG A 190 -8.06 7.39 -13.66
N LYS A 191 -9.26 7.95 -13.53
CA LYS A 191 -10.46 7.37 -14.13
C LYS A 191 -10.44 7.67 -15.63
N ALA A 192 -10.36 6.63 -16.46
CA ALA A 192 -10.55 6.81 -17.90
C ALA A 192 -11.96 7.37 -18.15
N GLN A 193 -12.05 8.63 -18.59
CA GLN A 193 -13.32 9.21 -19.00
C GLN A 193 -13.59 8.78 -20.46
N ALA A 194 -14.70 8.08 -20.69
CA ALA A 194 -15.20 7.89 -22.04
C ALA A 194 -15.64 9.27 -22.57
N VAL A 195 -15.04 9.68 -23.68
CA VAL A 195 -15.40 10.92 -24.39
C VAL A 195 -16.40 10.54 -25.47
N SER A 196 -17.56 11.22 -25.53
CA SER A 196 -18.47 11.04 -26.67
C SER A 196 -17.82 11.58 -27.96
N GLU A 197 -18.10 10.94 -29.10
CA GLU A 197 -17.60 11.41 -30.41
C GLU A 197 -17.91 12.90 -30.63
N GLU A 198 -19.10 13.36 -30.24
CA GLU A 198 -19.51 14.76 -30.33
C GLU A 198 -18.58 15.69 -29.53
N LYS A 199 -18.15 15.29 -28.33
CA LYS A 199 -17.23 16.07 -27.49
C LYS A 199 -15.80 16.04 -28.01
N TYR A 200 -15.37 14.92 -28.60
CA TYR A 200 -14.07 14.81 -29.28
C TYR A 200 -14.00 15.70 -30.53
N LEU A 201 -15.05 15.68 -31.36
CA LEU A 201 -15.13 16.45 -32.60
C LEU A 201 -15.28 17.96 -32.36
N ARG A 202 -15.83 18.38 -31.21
CA ARG A 202 -15.91 19.79 -30.81
C ARG A 202 -14.62 20.35 -30.22
N GLY A 203 -13.65 19.50 -29.88
CA GLY A 203 -12.40 19.92 -29.26
C GLY A 203 -12.54 20.28 -27.77
N ASP A 204 -13.64 19.92 -27.12
CA ASP A 204 -13.94 20.25 -25.72
C ASP A 204 -13.24 19.29 -24.72
N VAL A 205 -12.24 18.53 -25.17
CA VAL A 205 -11.48 17.58 -24.34
C VAL A 205 -10.02 17.98 -24.29
N ASN A 206 -9.58 18.49 -23.14
CA ASN A 206 -8.17 18.54 -22.81
C ASN A 206 -7.70 17.14 -22.43
N VAL A 207 -7.06 16.44 -23.38
CA VAL A 207 -6.24 15.27 -23.06
C VAL A 207 -4.92 15.79 -22.55
N GLU A 208 -4.78 15.89 -21.22
CA GLU A 208 -3.51 16.23 -20.60
C GLU A 208 -2.57 15.02 -20.75
N SER A 209 -1.77 15.05 -21.80
CA SER A 209 -0.77 14.01 -22.05
C SER A 209 0.45 14.27 -21.16
N ASP A 210 0.76 13.34 -20.24
CA ASP A 210 2.02 13.31 -19.46
C ASP A 210 3.30 13.17 -20.33
N SER A 211 3.17 13.28 -21.65
CA SER A 211 4.25 13.09 -22.62
C SER A 211 5.28 14.23 -22.65
N THR A 212 5.16 15.26 -21.82
CA THR A 212 6.06 16.42 -21.86
C THR A 212 7.52 16.03 -21.59
N ALA A 213 7.78 15.07 -20.70
CA ALA A 213 9.14 14.60 -20.43
C ALA A 213 9.72 13.73 -21.57
N ALA A 214 8.93 12.79 -22.10
CA ALA A 214 9.38 11.90 -23.18
C ALA A 214 9.58 12.66 -24.50
N VAL A 215 8.67 13.56 -24.87
CA VAL A 215 8.75 14.33 -26.12
C VAL A 215 9.90 15.33 -26.08
N ASN A 216 10.15 15.99 -24.93
CA ASN A 216 11.31 16.88 -24.79
C ASN A 216 12.65 16.14 -24.93
N ASN A 217 12.76 14.92 -24.40
CA ASN A 217 13.98 14.11 -24.55
C ASN A 217 14.22 13.71 -26.02
N TYR A 218 13.16 13.34 -26.76
CA TYR A 218 13.28 13.04 -28.18
C TYR A 218 13.63 14.27 -29.02
N LEU A 219 13.09 15.44 -28.70
CA LEU A 219 13.39 16.69 -29.42
C LEU A 219 14.86 17.11 -29.22
N TRP A 220 15.40 16.99 -27.99
CA TRP A 220 16.82 17.25 -27.71
C TRP A 220 17.74 16.26 -28.41
N LEU A 221 17.38 14.97 -28.45
CA LEU A 221 18.14 13.95 -29.18
C LEU A 221 18.14 14.21 -30.69
N ALA A 222 17.01 14.61 -31.26
CA ALA A 222 16.91 14.96 -32.68
C ALA A 222 17.75 16.21 -33.03
N LEU A 223 17.70 17.26 -32.20
CA LEU A 223 18.47 18.49 -32.40
C LEU A 223 19.99 18.25 -32.32
N THR A 224 20.44 17.40 -31.39
CA THR A 224 21.88 17.07 -31.24
C THR A 224 22.41 16.25 -32.43
N LEU A 225 21.62 15.30 -32.96
CA LEU A 225 21.98 14.54 -34.16
C LEU A 225 22.08 15.41 -35.41
N VAL A 226 21.08 16.29 -35.64
CA VAL A 226 21.08 17.20 -36.80
C VAL A 226 22.21 18.23 -36.69
N GLY A 227 22.40 18.84 -35.52
CA GLY A 227 23.50 19.76 -35.28
C GLY A 227 24.88 19.11 -35.48
N GLY A 228 25.07 17.90 -34.97
CA GLY A 228 26.29 17.11 -35.18
C GLY A 228 26.57 16.82 -36.65
N ALA A 229 25.56 16.43 -37.42
CA ALA A 229 25.69 16.18 -38.86
C ALA A 229 26.09 17.45 -39.64
N ILE A 230 25.51 18.61 -39.30
CA ILE A 230 25.86 19.90 -39.93
C ILE A 230 27.31 20.28 -39.64
N VAL A 231 27.77 20.12 -38.40
CA VAL A 231 29.15 20.41 -38.00
C VAL A 231 30.14 19.50 -38.75
N LEU A 232 29.83 18.21 -38.89
CA LEU A 232 30.64 17.26 -39.64
C LEU A 232 30.73 17.62 -41.14
N LEU A 233 29.61 18.04 -41.75
CA LEU A 233 29.59 18.50 -43.14
C LEU A 233 30.42 19.78 -43.33
N LEU A 234 30.34 20.74 -42.41
CA LEU A 234 31.15 21.96 -42.43
C LEU A 234 32.64 21.66 -42.27
N LEU A 235 33.01 20.75 -41.36
CA LEU A 235 34.38 20.28 -41.19
C LEU A 235 34.91 19.60 -42.46
N ALA A 236 34.11 18.70 -43.05
CA ALA A 236 34.47 18.04 -44.31
C ALA A 236 34.64 19.05 -45.45
N TYR A 237 33.79 20.07 -45.52
CA TYR A 237 33.89 21.15 -46.51
C TYR A 237 35.15 22.00 -46.33
N ILE A 238 35.48 22.39 -45.09
CA ILE A 238 36.69 23.16 -44.77
C ILE A 238 37.97 22.35 -45.08
N LEU A 239 38.00 21.06 -44.71
CA LEU A 239 39.11 20.15 -44.97
C LEU A 239 39.25 19.82 -46.47
N GLY A 240 38.15 19.71 -47.21
CA GLY A 240 38.17 19.55 -48.66
C GLY A 240 38.72 20.78 -49.38
N LYS A 241 38.36 21.97 -48.92
CA LYS A 241 38.84 23.25 -49.48
C LYS A 241 40.32 23.52 -49.18
N SER A 242 40.83 23.10 -48.02
CA SER A 242 42.25 23.25 -47.67
C SER A 242 43.16 22.36 -48.54
N LYS A 243 42.72 21.14 -48.87
CA LYS A 243 43.44 20.25 -49.81
C LYS A 243 43.54 20.79 -51.23
N LEU A 244 42.59 21.62 -51.67
CA LEU A 244 42.59 22.23 -53.02
C LEU A 244 43.53 23.44 -53.13
N LYS A 245 43.88 24.10 -52.02
CA LYS A 245 44.79 25.26 -52.01
C LYS A 245 46.28 24.91 -51.99
N GLY A 246 46.64 23.67 -51.63
CA GLY A 246 48.04 23.21 -51.56
C GLY A 246 48.60 22.59 -52.85
N LYS A 247 47.92 22.74 -53.99
CA LYS A 247 48.27 22.08 -55.26
C LYS A 247 48.54 23.06 -56.43
N LYS A 248 48.89 24.32 -56.13
CA LYS A 248 49.43 25.28 -57.10
C LYS A 248 50.90 25.52 -56.85
#